data_AF-A0A923XAR6-F1
#
_entry.id   AF-A0A923XAR6-F1
#
_cell.length_a   1.000
_cell.length_b   1.000
_cell.length_c   1.000
_cell.angle_alpha   90.00
_cell.angle_beta   90.00
_cell.angle_gamma   90.00
#
_symmetry.space_group_name_H-M   'P 1'
#
loop_
_entity.id
_entity.type
_entity.pdbx_description
1 polymer ?
#
loop_
_entity_poly.entity_id
_entity_poly.type
_entity_poly.pdbx_seq_one_letter_code
_entity_poly.pdbx_strand_id
1 'polypeptide(L)'
;MSQMKSAALTNGLNRIADLIPQKPIDIKKSNPGEAGKEGQVSFKDVLNESTGLDSAKVGLTAPIADAPKIDLGNNIKFSNHAIERMQSRGISYTPEDMQKLNQAVSKAAAKGSKDTLILMDQSALIVSVKNNTVVTVMDKNALKENVFTNIDSTIVM
;
A
#
# COMPACT_ATOMS: atom_id res chain seq x y z
N MET A 1 19.32 -50.87 -44.85
CA MET A 1 17.94 -50.94 -44.33
C MET A 1 18.01 -50.79 -42.82
N SER A 2 17.26 -49.81 -42.31
CA SER A 2 17.32 -49.28 -40.95
C SER A 2 16.62 -50.22 -39.95
N GLN A 3 17.20 -50.38 -38.77
CA GLN A 3 16.49 -50.83 -37.57
C GLN A 3 16.77 -49.79 -36.48
N MET A 4 15.81 -48.88 -36.26
CA MET A 4 15.83 -47.91 -35.16
C MET A 4 15.33 -48.58 -33.88
N LYS A 5 16.16 -48.62 -32.84
CA LYS A 5 15.74 -48.88 -31.47
C LYS A 5 15.21 -47.59 -30.85
N SER A 6 13.97 -47.65 -30.40
CA SER A 6 13.28 -46.61 -29.63
C SER A 6 13.88 -46.49 -28.23
N ALA A 7 14.29 -45.28 -27.84
CA ALA A 7 14.74 -44.96 -26.49
C ALA A 7 13.71 -44.01 -25.85
N ALA A 8 13.03 -44.49 -24.81
CA ALA A 8 12.07 -43.71 -24.05
C ALA A 8 12.80 -42.73 -23.12
N LEU A 9 12.54 -41.44 -23.33
CA LEU A 9 12.87 -40.35 -22.41
C LEU A 9 11.75 -40.26 -21.37
N THR A 10 11.99 -40.73 -20.16
CA THR A 10 11.12 -40.47 -19.00
C THR A 10 11.95 -39.82 -17.92
N ASN A 11 11.85 -38.50 -17.76
CA ASN A 11 11.97 -37.81 -16.48
C ASN A 11 11.74 -36.31 -16.67
N GLY A 12 10.67 -35.78 -16.09
CA GLY A 12 10.43 -34.34 -16.09
C GLY A 12 9.10 -33.81 -15.57
N LEU A 13 8.22 -34.61 -14.95
CA LEU A 13 6.86 -34.15 -14.60
C LEU A 13 6.47 -34.22 -13.10
N ASN A 14 7.36 -34.62 -12.19
CA ASN A 14 6.98 -34.85 -10.78
C ASN A 14 7.23 -33.68 -9.81
N ARG A 15 7.47 -32.44 -10.27
CA ARG A 15 7.81 -31.30 -9.37
C ARG A 15 6.65 -30.34 -9.06
N ILE A 16 5.45 -30.58 -9.57
CA ILE A 16 4.29 -29.71 -9.35
C ILE A 16 3.59 -29.93 -8.01
N ALA A 17 3.86 -31.03 -7.30
CA ALA A 17 3.22 -31.35 -6.03
C ALA A 17 3.77 -30.56 -4.82
N ASP A 18 4.98 -30.01 -4.92
CA ASP A 18 5.64 -29.27 -3.83
C ASP A 18 5.31 -27.77 -3.80
N LEU A 19 4.52 -27.28 -4.77
CA LEU A 19 4.14 -25.87 -4.91
C LEU A 19 2.75 -25.56 -4.35
N ILE A 20 2.14 -26.49 -3.61
CA ILE A 20 0.86 -26.24 -2.94
C ILE A 20 1.15 -25.65 -1.55
N PRO A 21 0.87 -24.36 -1.30
CA PRO A 21 1.01 -23.80 0.04
C PRO A 21 0.09 -24.54 1.00
N GLN A 22 0.67 -25.08 2.07
CA GLN A 22 -0.09 -25.73 3.12
C GLN A 22 -0.98 -24.72 3.85
N LYS A 23 -2.19 -25.16 4.18
CA LYS A 23 -3.23 -24.40 4.87
C LYS A 23 -2.67 -23.75 6.16
N PRO A 24 -3.06 -22.51 6.49
CA PRO A 24 -2.63 -21.87 7.74
C PRO A 24 -3.01 -22.75 8.94
N ILE A 25 -2.05 -22.94 9.84
CA ILE A 25 -2.22 -23.72 11.06
C ILE A 25 -3.16 -22.93 11.99
N ASP A 26 -4.30 -23.50 12.36
CA ASP A 26 -5.25 -22.89 13.30
C ASP A 26 -4.62 -22.75 14.69
N ILE A 27 -4.35 -21.52 15.13
CA ILE A 27 -3.89 -21.24 16.50
C ILE A 27 -5.10 -21.40 17.44
N LYS A 28 -5.09 -22.47 18.22
CA LYS A 28 -6.10 -22.78 19.25
C LYS A 28 -6.18 -21.63 20.27
N LYS A 29 -7.35 -20.96 20.33
CA LYS A 29 -7.74 -20.08 21.45
C LYS A 29 -7.69 -20.87 22.76
N SER A 30 -6.79 -20.51 23.67
CA SER A 30 -6.91 -20.83 25.10
C SER A 30 -7.17 -19.53 25.86
N ASN A 31 -8.28 -19.52 26.61
CA ASN A 31 -8.66 -18.44 27.52
C ASN A 31 -7.60 -18.24 28.62
N PRO A 32 -7.49 -17.01 29.18
CA PRO A 32 -6.50 -16.68 30.19
C PRO A 32 -7.00 -17.08 31.59
N GLY A 33 -6.27 -17.98 32.23
CA GLY A 33 -6.43 -18.34 33.63
C GLY A 33 -5.23 -19.17 34.06
N GLU A 34 -4.59 -18.73 35.14
CA GLU A 34 -3.52 -19.40 35.91
C GLU A 34 -2.05 -19.21 35.45
N ALA A 35 -1.46 -18.21 36.13
CA ALA A 35 -0.11 -18.13 36.70
C ALA A 35 0.94 -19.22 36.37
N GLY A 36 2.04 -18.77 35.78
CA GLY A 36 3.32 -19.47 35.75
C GLY A 36 4.36 -18.61 35.02
N LYS A 37 5.44 -18.27 35.71
CA LYS A 37 6.47 -17.30 35.30
C LYS A 37 7.31 -17.82 34.14
N GLU A 38 7.49 -17.01 33.10
CA GLU A 38 8.72 -16.83 32.31
C GLU A 38 8.47 -15.72 31.27
N GLY A 39 9.43 -14.80 31.15
CA GLY A 39 9.23 -13.43 30.66
C GLY A 39 8.72 -13.31 29.23
N GLN A 40 7.46 -12.92 29.09
CA GLN A 40 7.00 -12.16 27.94
C GLN A 40 7.21 -10.69 28.27
N VAL A 41 8.26 -10.08 27.72
CA VAL A 41 8.32 -8.61 27.65
C VAL A 41 7.15 -8.16 26.78
N SER A 42 6.20 -7.44 27.37
CA SER A 42 5.09 -6.90 26.60
C SER A 42 5.66 -5.88 25.62
N PHE A 43 5.26 -5.96 24.36
CA PHE A 43 5.64 -4.95 23.36
C PHE A 43 5.29 -3.52 23.82
N LYS A 44 4.28 -3.38 24.68
CA LYS A 44 3.94 -2.12 25.36
C LYS A 44 5.04 -1.61 26.27
N ASP A 45 5.74 -2.49 26.97
CA ASP A 45 6.81 -2.12 27.89
C ASP A 45 8.05 -1.64 27.13
N VAL A 46 8.38 -2.31 26.01
CA VAL A 46 9.48 -1.93 25.11
C VAL A 46 9.19 -0.60 24.40
N LEU A 47 7.94 -0.38 23.99
CA LEU A 47 7.49 0.90 23.43
C LEU A 47 7.67 2.04 24.44
N ASN A 48 7.23 1.81 25.68
CA ASN A 48 7.31 2.82 26.73
C ASN A 48 8.75 3.13 27.15
N GLU A 49 9.65 2.15 27.07
CA GLU A 49 11.09 2.32 27.34
C GLU A 49 11.83 3.06 26.20
N SER A 50 11.42 2.85 24.94
CA SER A 50 12.00 3.56 23.79
C SER A 50 11.52 5.02 23.65
N THR A 51 10.35 5.35 24.22
CA THR A 51 9.84 6.71 24.33
C THR A 51 10.27 7.32 25.66
N GLY A 52 11.57 7.46 25.88
CA GLY A 52 12.12 8.19 27.02
C GLY A 52 11.77 9.68 26.94
N LEU A 53 10.54 10.04 27.33
CA LEU A 53 10.09 11.39 27.64
C LEU A 53 9.07 11.30 28.78
N ASP A 54 9.54 11.61 29.98
CA ASP A 54 8.78 11.68 31.21
C ASP A 54 7.53 12.57 31.04
N SER A 55 6.35 11.96 31.15
CA SER A 55 5.04 12.65 31.04
C SER A 55 4.70 13.53 32.26
N ALA A 56 5.70 13.91 33.05
CA ALA A 56 5.53 14.63 34.31
C ALA A 56 6.51 15.81 34.42
N LYS A 57 6.49 16.73 33.44
CA LYS A 57 6.86 18.17 33.55
C LYS A 57 7.06 18.77 32.15
N VAL A 58 5.98 19.06 31.44
CA VAL A 58 6.00 20.09 30.38
C VAL A 58 4.75 20.93 30.53
N GLY A 59 4.85 21.98 31.34
CA GLY A 59 3.89 23.08 31.32
C GLY A 59 4.12 23.90 30.06
N LEU A 60 3.30 23.71 29.03
CA LEU A 60 3.12 24.67 27.94
C LEU A 60 1.65 25.12 27.94
N THR A 61 1.35 26.06 28.84
CA THR A 61 0.16 26.92 28.72
C THR A 61 0.48 28.04 27.74
N ALA A 62 0.16 27.82 26.46
CA ALA A 62 -0.08 28.88 25.49
C ALA A 62 -1.06 28.34 24.43
N PRO A 63 -2.17 29.04 24.14
CA PRO A 63 -3.03 28.66 23.03
C PRO A 63 -2.27 28.93 21.72
N ILE A 64 -1.87 27.86 21.04
CA ILE A 64 -1.25 27.93 19.71
C ILE A 64 -2.37 28.20 18.68
N ALA A 65 -2.94 29.40 18.73
CA ALA A 65 -3.94 29.87 17.78
C ALA A 65 -3.24 30.39 16.52
N ASP A 66 -2.61 29.50 15.75
CA ASP A 66 -2.28 29.62 14.31
C ASP A 66 -1.20 28.61 13.85
N ALA A 67 -1.16 27.42 14.44
CA ALA A 67 -0.58 26.30 13.70
C ALA A 67 -1.54 25.96 12.55
N PRO A 68 -1.09 25.89 11.28
CA PRO A 68 -1.93 25.35 10.23
C PRO A 68 -2.34 23.97 10.70
N LYS A 69 -3.66 23.74 10.82
CA LYS A 69 -4.19 22.39 11.03
C LYS A 69 -3.69 21.56 9.86
N ILE A 70 -2.60 20.82 10.06
CA ILE A 70 -2.24 19.77 9.14
C ILE A 70 -3.30 18.70 9.40
N ASP A 71 -4.33 18.70 8.57
CA ASP A 71 -5.33 17.64 8.50
C ASP A 71 -4.60 16.34 8.17
N LEU A 72 -4.10 15.68 9.21
CA LEU A 72 -3.51 14.34 9.17
C LEU A 72 -4.53 13.29 8.68
N GLY A 73 -5.79 13.68 8.48
CA GLY A 73 -6.87 12.88 7.90
C GLY A 73 -6.95 12.87 6.37
N ASN A 74 -6.21 13.75 5.66
CA ASN A 74 -6.35 13.92 4.21
C ASN A 74 -5.17 13.37 3.41
N ASN A 75 -4.30 12.57 4.02
CA ASN A 75 -3.19 11.97 3.28
C ASN A 75 -3.70 10.86 2.36
N ILE A 76 -3.40 10.99 1.07
CA ILE A 76 -3.74 9.97 0.07
C ILE A 76 -3.05 8.64 0.38
N LYS A 77 -3.83 7.55 0.30
CA LYS A 77 -3.35 6.19 0.54
C LYS A 77 -3.05 5.49 -0.77
N PHE A 78 -2.17 4.51 -0.74
CA PHE A 78 -1.92 3.63 -1.88
C PHE A 78 -2.51 2.25 -1.58
N SER A 79 -3.29 1.72 -2.53
CA SER A 79 -3.75 0.33 -2.45
C SER A 79 -2.58 -0.63 -2.69
N ASN A 80 -2.74 -1.89 -2.28
CA ASN A 80 -1.73 -2.93 -2.52
C ASN A 80 -1.37 -3.03 -4.01
N HIS A 81 -2.37 -2.95 -4.89
CA HIS A 81 -2.15 -2.98 -6.33
C HIS A 81 -1.31 -1.79 -6.82
N ALA A 82 -1.57 -0.59 -6.30
CA ALA A 82 -0.77 0.59 -6.63
C ALA A 82 0.68 0.43 -6.15
N ILE A 83 0.89 -0.08 -4.93
CA ILE A 83 2.23 -0.32 -4.37
C ILE A 83 3.01 -1.35 -5.19
N GLU A 84 2.39 -2.49 -5.51
CA GLU A 84 2.99 -3.53 -6.36
C GLU A 84 3.39 -2.95 -7.72
N ARG A 85 2.52 -2.14 -8.32
CA ARG A 85 2.80 -1.50 -9.61
C ARG A 85 3.93 -0.48 -9.53
N MET A 86 3.94 0.34 -8.48
CA MET A 86 5.04 1.27 -8.20
C MET A 86 6.38 0.53 -8.09
N GLN A 87 6.42 -0.53 -7.28
CA GLN A 87 7.63 -1.35 -7.10
C GLN A 87 8.07 -2.01 -8.40
N SER A 88 7.15 -2.64 -9.14
CA SER A 88 7.46 -3.36 -10.39
C SER A 88 8.03 -2.44 -11.49
N ARG A 89 7.70 -1.15 -11.45
CA ARG A 89 8.13 -0.16 -12.45
C ARG A 89 9.17 0.83 -11.92
N GLY A 90 9.61 0.69 -10.67
CA GLY A 90 10.53 1.61 -10.03
C GLY A 90 9.97 3.04 -9.88
N ILE A 91 8.64 3.19 -9.82
CA ILE A 91 7.99 4.49 -9.67
C ILE A 91 7.99 4.85 -8.18
N SER A 92 8.63 5.98 -7.86
CA SER A 92 8.63 6.57 -6.52
C SER A 92 8.15 8.01 -6.62
N TYR A 93 7.56 8.50 -5.53
CA TYR A 93 7.06 9.88 -5.46
C TYR A 93 7.81 10.65 -4.38
N THR A 94 8.19 11.87 -4.71
CA THR A 94 8.77 12.80 -3.74
C THR A 94 7.69 13.38 -2.82
N PRO A 95 8.06 13.97 -1.67
CA PRO A 95 7.08 14.69 -0.84
C PRO A 95 6.33 15.79 -1.62
N GLU A 96 6.98 16.46 -2.56
CA GLU A 96 6.36 17.49 -3.40
C GLU A 96 5.31 16.89 -4.36
N ASP A 97 5.62 15.74 -4.95
CA ASP A 97 4.66 14.99 -5.78
C ASP A 97 3.44 14.57 -4.99
N MET A 98 3.63 14.17 -3.73
CA MET A 98 2.54 13.84 -2.82
C MET A 98 1.69 15.05 -2.46
N GLN A 99 2.28 16.23 -2.29
CA GLN A 99 1.51 17.46 -2.11
C GLN A 99 0.68 17.80 -3.36
N LYS A 100 1.28 17.72 -4.56
CA LYS A 100 0.57 17.93 -5.83
C LYS A 100 -0.58 16.94 -6.00
N LEU A 101 -0.36 15.67 -5.69
CA LEU A 101 -1.37 14.63 -5.78
C LEU A 101 -2.55 14.90 -4.81
N ASN A 102 -2.27 15.27 -3.55
CA ASN A 102 -3.31 15.65 -2.60
C ASN A 102 -4.12 16.87 -3.07
N GLN A 103 -3.45 17.87 -3.67
CA GLN A 103 -4.13 19.02 -4.26
C GLN A 103 -4.99 18.61 -5.47
N ALA A 104 -4.51 17.70 -6.32
CA ALA A 104 -5.26 17.16 -7.46
C ALA A 104 -6.56 16.50 -6.98
N VAL A 105 -6.46 15.62 -5.98
CA VAL A 105 -7.60 14.90 -5.41
C VAL A 105 -8.58 15.87 -4.77
N SER A 106 -8.08 16.88 -4.04
CA SER A 106 -8.93 17.92 -3.45
C SER A 106 -9.69 18.71 -4.51
N LYS A 107 -9.06 19.04 -5.65
CA LYS A 107 -9.71 19.70 -6.79
C LYS A 107 -10.76 18.80 -7.45
N ALA A 108 -10.49 17.50 -7.58
CA ALA A 108 -11.45 16.53 -8.09
C ALA A 108 -12.66 16.39 -7.15
N ALA A 109 -12.40 16.33 -5.84
CA ALA A 109 -13.42 16.27 -4.79
C ALA A 109 -14.33 17.50 -4.81
N ALA A 110 -13.74 18.70 -4.93
CA ALA A 110 -14.49 19.96 -5.02
C ALA A 110 -15.43 20.01 -6.23
N LYS A 111 -15.13 19.25 -7.29
CA LYS A 111 -15.98 19.10 -8.48
C LYS A 111 -16.96 17.93 -8.41
N GLY A 112 -16.97 17.19 -7.29
CA GLY A 112 -17.86 16.04 -7.08
C GLY A 112 -17.45 14.78 -7.83
N SER A 113 -16.20 14.66 -8.29
CA SER A 113 -15.70 13.44 -8.92
C SER A 113 -15.55 12.32 -7.88
N LYS A 114 -15.92 11.09 -8.23
CA LYS A 114 -15.74 9.91 -7.39
C LYS A 114 -14.46 9.19 -7.74
N ASP A 115 -14.20 9.02 -9.03
CA ASP A 115 -12.99 8.40 -9.57
C ASP A 115 -12.32 9.33 -10.58
N THR A 116 -11.01 9.50 -10.44
CA THR A 116 -10.24 10.46 -11.24
C THR A 116 -8.98 9.83 -11.80
N LEU A 117 -8.66 10.19 -13.05
CA LEU A 117 -7.38 9.87 -13.68
C LEU A 117 -6.48 11.10 -13.57
N ILE A 118 -5.32 10.94 -12.94
CA ILE A 118 -4.34 12.00 -12.76
C ILE A 118 -3.13 11.66 -13.61
N LEU A 119 -2.83 12.51 -14.59
CA LEU A 119 -1.62 12.45 -15.38
C LEU A 119 -0.56 13.33 -14.73
N MET A 120 0.57 12.71 -14.40
CA MET A 120 1.81 13.37 -13.98
C MET A 120 2.83 13.30 -15.12
N ASP A 121 4.02 13.86 -14.90
CA ASP A 121 5.08 13.97 -15.92
C ASP A 121 5.41 12.61 -16.58
N GLN A 122 5.61 11.58 -15.76
CA GLN A 122 6.06 10.24 -16.19
C GLN A 122 5.10 9.10 -15.82
N SER A 123 4.07 9.37 -15.02
CA SER A 123 3.12 8.36 -14.57
C SER A 123 1.69 8.87 -14.66
N ALA A 124 0.75 7.93 -14.64
CA ALA A 124 -0.65 8.21 -14.43
C ALA A 124 -1.19 7.37 -13.28
N LEU A 125 -2.12 7.95 -12.54
CA LEU A 125 -2.70 7.36 -11.35
C LEU A 125 -4.22 7.35 -11.51
N ILE A 126 -4.84 6.23 -11.19
CA ILE A 126 -6.28 6.17 -10.99
C ILE A 126 -6.54 6.27 -9.50
N VAL A 127 -7.31 7.26 -9.10
CA VAL A 127 -7.58 7.57 -7.70
C VAL A 127 -9.07 7.54 -7.44
N SER A 128 -9.45 6.82 -6.39
CA SER A 128 -10.79 6.91 -5.82
C SER A 128 -10.81 8.06 -4.82
N VAL A 129 -11.44 9.16 -5.23
CA VAL A 129 -11.56 10.41 -4.45
C VAL A 129 -12.35 10.15 -3.18
N LYS A 130 -13.45 9.37 -3.27
CA LYS A 130 -14.28 9.00 -2.11
C LYS A 130 -13.46 8.33 -1.00
N ASN A 131 -12.52 7.47 -1.39
CA ASN A 131 -11.71 6.68 -0.46
C ASN A 131 -10.34 7.31 -0.20
N ASN A 132 -10.03 8.46 -0.82
CA ASN A 132 -8.70 9.06 -0.84
C ASN A 132 -7.59 8.03 -1.10
N THR A 133 -7.81 7.13 -2.06
CA THR A 133 -6.94 5.98 -2.31
C THR A 133 -6.54 5.88 -3.78
N VAL A 134 -5.24 5.78 -4.04
CA VAL A 134 -4.67 5.41 -5.34
C VAL A 134 -4.95 3.93 -5.58
N VAL A 135 -5.74 3.65 -6.60
CA VAL A 135 -6.13 2.29 -7.00
C VAL A 135 -5.02 1.65 -7.85
N THR A 136 -4.44 2.40 -8.78
CA THR A 136 -3.34 1.89 -9.60
C THR A 136 -2.43 3.00 -10.07
N VAL A 137 -1.20 2.63 -10.43
CA VAL A 137 -0.19 3.50 -11.03
C VAL A 137 0.30 2.85 -12.30
N MET A 138 0.44 3.66 -13.35
CA MET A 138 0.96 3.24 -14.63
C MET A 138 1.97 4.26 -15.16
N ASP A 139 2.88 3.81 -16.00
CA ASP A 139 3.76 4.69 -16.78
C ASP A 139 2.93 5.38 -17.85
N LYS A 140 3.30 6.61 -18.22
CA LYS A 140 2.67 7.37 -19.30
C LYS A 140 2.63 6.60 -20.63
N ASN A 141 3.62 5.77 -20.92
CA ASN A 141 3.64 4.91 -22.10
C ASN A 141 2.52 3.85 -22.08
N ALA A 142 2.14 3.37 -20.90
CA ALA A 142 1.06 2.42 -20.73
C ALA A 142 -0.34 3.05 -20.83
N LEU A 143 -0.44 4.36 -21.07
CA LEU A 143 -1.70 5.01 -21.45
C LEU A 143 -2.01 4.86 -22.94
N LYS A 144 -0.98 4.69 -23.79
CA LYS A 144 -1.19 4.56 -25.23
C LYS A 144 -1.98 3.31 -25.52
N GLU A 145 -2.97 3.42 -26.41
CA GLU A 145 -3.79 2.31 -26.89
C GLU A 145 -4.62 1.61 -25.81
N ASN A 146 -4.75 2.21 -24.62
CA ASN A 146 -5.55 1.69 -23.52
C ASN A 146 -6.83 2.52 -23.34
N VAL A 147 -7.93 1.84 -23.00
CA VAL A 147 -9.23 2.47 -22.73
C VAL A 147 -9.53 2.35 -21.24
N PHE A 148 -9.69 3.49 -20.57
CA PHE A 148 -10.09 3.58 -19.17
C PHE A 148 -11.54 4.03 -19.08
N THR A 149 -12.35 3.28 -18.34
CA THR A 149 -13.77 3.59 -18.10
C THR A 149 -14.00 3.97 -16.65
N ASN A 150 -15.20 4.46 -16.33
CA ASN A 150 -15.58 4.85 -14.97
C ASN A 150 -14.65 5.92 -14.37
N ILE A 151 -14.24 6.88 -15.21
CA ILE A 151 -13.45 8.04 -14.81
C ILE A 151 -14.38 9.26 -14.93
N ASP A 152 -14.67 9.90 -13.80
CA ASP A 152 -15.54 11.09 -13.77
C ASP A 152 -14.77 12.34 -14.18
N SER A 153 -13.47 12.39 -13.88
CA SER A 153 -12.62 13.53 -14.22
C SER A 153 -11.20 13.11 -14.53
N THR A 154 -10.55 13.91 -15.37
CA THR A 154 -9.12 13.79 -15.63
C THR A 154 -8.43 15.09 -15.28
N ILE A 155 -7.31 14.98 -14.58
CA ILE A 155 -6.44 16.11 -14.24
C ILE A 155 -5.10 15.87 -14.92
N VAL A 156 -4.59 16.88 -15.60
CA VAL A 156 -3.28 16.85 -16.26
C VAL A 156 -2.39 17.87 -15.56
N MET A 157 -1.20 17.43 -15.17
CA MET A 157 -0.20 18.23 -14.43
C MET A 157 1.11 18.31 -15.19
#